data_AF-A0A919XLD4-F1
#
_entry.id   AF-A0A919XLD4-F1
#
_cell.length_a   1.000
_cell.length_b   1.000
_cell.length_c   1.000
_cell.angle_alpha   90.00
_cell.angle_beta   90.00
_cell.angle_gamma   90.00
#
_symmetry.space_group_name_H-M   'P 1'
#
loop_
_entity.id
_entity.type
_entity.pdbx_description
1 polymer ?
#
loop_
_entity_poly.entity_id
_entity_poly.type
_entity_poly.pdbx_seq_one_letter_code
_entity_poly.pdbx_strand_id
1 'polypeptide(L)'
;MKAVPKVNTDGLYIEDALVDDTFSGVVPFYADPPEPDPIESDASPEQPEDGEEPERVIAGYIVGVPVVPGLYLPRFDLAAWEAREEDKPVNPADFWREGLTPEEIEEMHKPAEPSELERLEKDMTSLKEGVADIASELDQVARKADDRLEDVGTIGSEQVKQDLATLDLKKQSTVIGGELVKKDIAILDLYQQNKALGQMLAALELKILAGGDGNVQ
;
A
#
# COMPACT_ATOMS: atom_id res chain seq x y z
N MET A 1 28.67 -21.65 51.99
CA MET A 1 28.42 -20.26 51.56
C MET A 1 27.12 -20.27 50.78
N LYS A 2 26.17 -19.45 51.17
CA LYS A 2 24.85 -19.34 50.55
C LYS A 2 24.64 -17.94 49.98
N ALA A 3 23.90 -17.87 48.88
CA ALA A 3 23.40 -16.61 48.34
C ALA A 3 22.21 -16.15 49.19
N VAL A 4 22.28 -14.91 49.66
CA VAL A 4 21.21 -14.25 50.40
C VAL A 4 20.81 -12.95 49.73
N PRO A 5 19.52 -12.62 49.68
CA PRO A 5 19.06 -11.36 49.11
C PRO A 5 19.59 -10.13 49.81
N LYS A 6 20.11 -9.19 49.03
CA LYS A 6 20.39 -7.82 49.44
C LYS A 6 19.24 -6.94 48.97
N VAL A 7 18.64 -6.20 49.89
CA VAL A 7 17.49 -5.34 49.63
C VAL A 7 17.83 -3.89 49.97
N ASN A 8 17.15 -2.92 49.35
CA ASN A 8 17.31 -1.50 49.69
C ASN A 8 16.57 -1.16 51.01
N THR A 9 16.60 0.11 51.40
CA THR A 9 15.88 0.61 52.59
C THR A 9 14.37 0.41 52.54
N ASP A 10 13.79 0.29 51.34
CA ASP A 10 12.37 0.01 51.12
C ASP A 10 12.03 -1.49 51.09
N GLY A 11 13.05 -2.34 51.24
CA GLY A 11 12.94 -3.80 51.15
C GLY A 11 12.95 -4.35 49.72
N LEU A 12 13.13 -3.54 48.69
CA LEU A 12 13.17 -3.99 47.30
C LEU A 12 14.47 -4.76 47.02
N TYR A 13 14.34 -5.93 46.40
CA TYR A 13 15.48 -6.75 46.00
C TYR A 13 16.44 -6.01 45.07
N ILE A 14 17.74 -6.05 45.40
CA ILE A 14 18.84 -5.45 44.61
C ILE A 14 19.63 -6.56 43.92
N GLU A 15 20.27 -7.43 44.70
CA GLU A 15 21.19 -8.47 44.22
C GLU A 15 21.37 -9.57 45.29
N ASP A 16 22.05 -10.66 44.95
CA ASP A 16 22.45 -11.68 45.93
C ASP A 16 23.84 -11.38 46.51
N ALA A 17 23.97 -11.46 47.83
CA ALA A 17 25.23 -11.44 48.55
C ALA A 17 25.61 -12.86 49.01
N LEU A 18 26.89 -13.23 48.94
CA LEU A 18 27.36 -14.52 49.45
C LEU A 18 27.72 -14.40 50.93
N VAL A 19 27.04 -15.17 51.77
CA VAL A 19 27.27 -15.23 53.22
C VAL A 19 27.49 -16.66 53.69
N ASP A 20 27.88 -16.83 54.95
CA ASP A 20 28.00 -18.15 55.58
C ASP A 20 26.66 -18.89 55.61
N ASP A 21 26.66 -20.23 55.50
CA ASP A 21 25.43 -21.03 55.46
C ASP A 21 24.60 -20.88 56.75
N THR A 22 25.27 -20.59 57.86
CA THR A 22 24.70 -20.39 59.19
C THR A 22 24.02 -19.03 59.35
N PHE A 23 24.19 -18.10 58.40
CA PHE A 23 23.64 -16.74 58.51
C PHE A 23 22.11 -16.74 58.41
N SER A 24 21.41 -16.53 59.51
CA SER A 24 19.96 -16.32 59.52
C SER A 24 19.66 -14.98 60.18
N GLY A 25 18.85 -14.14 59.54
CA GLY A 25 18.52 -12.81 60.06
C GLY A 25 18.50 -11.73 58.98
N VAL A 26 18.26 -10.49 59.41
CA VAL A 26 18.29 -9.30 58.54
C VAL A 26 19.29 -8.33 59.16
N VAL A 27 20.30 -7.95 58.39
CA VAL A 27 21.41 -7.10 58.88
C VAL A 27 21.57 -5.89 57.97
N PRO A 28 21.63 -4.66 58.51
CA PRO A 28 21.84 -3.47 57.69
C PRO A 28 23.25 -3.44 57.09
N PHE A 29 23.38 -2.92 55.87
CA PHE A 29 24.64 -2.50 55.29
C PHE A 29 24.60 -1.00 55.03
N TYR A 30 25.77 -0.35 55.06
CA TYR A 30 25.89 1.09 55.02
C TYR A 30 26.39 1.55 53.65
N ALA A 31 25.99 2.75 53.24
CA ALA A 31 26.54 3.39 52.06
C ALA A 31 28.01 3.71 52.31
N ASP A 32 28.84 3.52 51.29
CA ASP A 32 30.19 4.08 51.33
C ASP A 32 30.06 5.61 51.43
N PRO A 33 30.79 6.27 52.35
CA PRO A 33 30.75 7.71 52.47
C PRO A 33 31.14 8.34 51.13
N PRO A 34 30.50 9.44 50.71
CA PRO A 34 30.90 10.12 49.48
C PRO A 34 32.39 10.42 49.57
N GLU A 35 33.15 10.02 48.55
CA GLU A 35 34.56 10.41 48.45
C GLU A 35 34.60 11.93 48.62
N PRO A 36 35.42 12.46 49.55
CA PRO A 36 35.51 13.89 49.74
C PRO A 36 35.87 14.50 48.38
N ASP A 37 35.16 15.57 47.99
CA ASP A 37 35.53 16.36 46.81
C ASP A 37 37.04 16.59 46.85
N PRO A 38 37.76 16.50 45.71
CA PRO A 38 39.18 16.77 45.69
C PRO A 38 39.37 18.24 46.04
N ILE A 39 39.52 18.52 47.34
CA ILE A 39 39.92 19.82 47.85
C ILE A 39 41.33 20.01 47.29
N GLU A 40 41.49 20.99 46.39
CA GLU A 40 42.81 21.46 45.98
C GLU A 40 43.61 21.72 47.24
N SER A 41 44.66 20.92 47.38
CA SER A 41 45.43 20.77 48.59
C SER A 41 46.33 21.99 48.72
N ASP A 42 45.96 22.93 49.58
CA ASP A 42 46.91 23.91 50.09
C ASP A 42 46.55 24.32 51.53
N ALA A 43 46.74 23.40 52.47
CA ALA A 43 46.99 23.73 53.88
C ALA A 43 47.66 22.57 54.63
N SER A 44 48.73 22.92 55.34
CA SER A 44 49.51 22.11 56.30
C SER A 44 48.67 21.34 57.34
N PRO A 45 49.22 20.28 57.95
CA PRO A 45 48.50 19.41 58.88
C PRO A 45 48.36 20.06 60.26
N GLU A 46 47.21 20.67 60.52
CA GLU A 46 46.73 20.88 61.89
C GLU A 46 45.60 19.88 62.15
N GLN A 47 45.86 18.91 63.03
CA GLN A 47 44.83 18.02 63.57
C GLN A 47 43.79 18.85 64.34
N PRO A 48 42.49 18.70 64.06
CA PRO A 48 41.46 18.93 65.06
C PRO A 48 41.14 17.60 65.75
N GLU A 49 41.25 17.60 67.08
CA GLU A 49 40.59 16.63 67.94
C GLU A 49 39.08 16.91 67.92
N ASP A 50 38.29 16.06 67.27
CA ASP A 50 37.02 15.49 67.78
C ASP A 50 36.50 14.46 66.78
N GLY A 51 36.48 13.19 67.19
CA GLY A 51 36.12 12.05 66.34
C GLY A 51 34.61 11.82 66.31
N GLU A 52 33.83 12.71 65.69
CA GLU A 52 32.48 12.36 65.26
C GLU A 52 32.62 11.48 63.99
N GLU A 53 32.52 10.15 64.17
CA GLU A 53 32.38 9.24 63.03
C GLU A 53 31.21 9.75 62.17
N PRO A 54 31.38 9.93 60.84
CA PRO A 54 30.30 10.38 59.98
C PRO A 54 29.12 9.43 60.16
N GLU A 55 27.92 9.99 60.36
CA GLU A 55 26.69 9.23 60.52
C GLU A 55 26.55 8.28 59.32
N ARG A 56 26.81 6.98 59.54
CA ARG A 56 26.74 5.99 58.47
C ARG A 56 25.29 5.84 58.05
N VAL A 57 24.99 6.28 56.83
CA VAL A 57 23.66 6.12 56.24
C VAL A 57 23.46 4.65 55.88
N ILE A 58 22.39 4.05 56.37
CA ILE A 58 22.01 2.67 56.00
C ILE A 58 21.63 2.68 54.51
N ALA A 59 22.34 1.90 53.71
CA ALA A 59 22.06 1.75 52.28
C ALA A 59 21.03 0.63 52.01
N GLY A 60 20.86 -0.30 52.94
CA GLY A 60 19.87 -1.36 52.83
C GLY A 60 20.14 -2.49 53.80
N TYR A 61 19.61 -3.69 53.50
CA TYR A 61 19.68 -4.86 54.37
C TYR A 61 20.07 -6.13 53.62
N ILE A 62 20.80 -7.01 54.29
CA ILE A 62 21.10 -8.37 53.85
C ILE A 62 20.14 -9.31 54.57
N VAL A 63 19.31 -10.02 53.81
CA VAL A 63 18.20 -10.84 54.29
C VAL A 63 18.57 -12.32 54.16
N GLY A 64 18.81 -13.01 55.26
CA GLY A 64 19.12 -14.45 55.31
C GLY A 64 17.95 -15.39 54.98
N VAL A 65 16.88 -14.85 54.38
CA VAL A 65 15.66 -15.56 53.99
C VAL A 65 15.63 -15.69 52.47
N PRO A 66 15.49 -16.91 51.92
CA PRO A 66 15.44 -17.10 50.47
C PRO A 66 14.19 -16.43 49.87
N VAL A 67 14.33 -15.90 48.65
CA VAL A 67 13.21 -15.31 47.90
C VAL A 67 12.23 -16.40 47.48
N VAL A 68 10.93 -16.11 47.57
CA VAL A 68 9.88 -16.98 47.03
C VAL A 68 9.91 -16.93 45.50
N PRO A 69 9.99 -18.07 44.80
CA PRO A 69 9.97 -18.08 43.33
C PRO A 69 8.62 -17.60 42.80
N GLY A 70 8.64 -16.86 41.68
CA GLY A 70 7.43 -16.39 40.99
C GLY A 70 7.04 -14.93 41.27
N LEU A 71 7.83 -14.19 42.03
CA LEU A 71 7.70 -12.73 42.19
C LEU A 71 8.45 -12.00 41.06
N TYR A 72 7.83 -11.00 40.44
CA TYR A 72 8.40 -10.25 39.31
C TYR A 72 9.42 -9.20 39.78
N LEU A 73 9.19 -8.62 40.97
CA LEU A 73 10.07 -7.71 41.66
C LEU A 73 9.96 -7.92 43.18
N PRO A 74 10.71 -8.87 43.77
CA PRO A 74 10.55 -9.25 45.17
C PRO A 74 10.82 -8.07 46.12
N ARG A 75 9.91 -7.87 47.06
CA ARG A 75 10.05 -6.87 48.13
C ARG A 75 9.90 -7.53 49.49
N PHE A 76 10.88 -7.33 50.35
CA PHE A 76 10.90 -7.81 51.73
C PHE A 76 10.26 -6.79 52.67
N ASP A 77 9.25 -7.19 53.43
CA ASP A 77 8.58 -6.32 54.40
C ASP A 77 9.42 -6.22 55.70
N LEU A 78 10.37 -5.28 55.70
CA LEU A 78 11.27 -5.02 56.83
C LEU A 78 10.50 -4.62 58.10
N ALA A 79 9.45 -3.82 57.97
CA ALA A 79 8.64 -3.36 59.11
C ALA A 79 7.89 -4.54 59.75
N ALA A 80 7.29 -5.42 58.95
CA ALA A 80 6.65 -6.62 59.46
C ALA A 80 7.67 -7.61 60.07
N TRP A 81 8.89 -7.68 59.49
CA TRP A 81 9.96 -8.51 60.04
C TRP A 81 10.40 -8.04 61.42
N GLU A 82 10.59 -6.75 61.63
CA GLU A 82 10.97 -6.18 62.94
C GLU A 82 9.83 -6.26 63.97
N ALA A 83 8.57 -6.14 63.52
CA ALA A 83 7.40 -6.24 64.38
C ALA A 83 7.00 -7.69 64.75
N ARG A 84 7.71 -8.70 64.23
CA ARG A 84 7.37 -10.11 64.50
C ARG A 84 7.61 -10.44 65.98
N GLU A 85 6.68 -11.18 66.57
CA GLU A 85 6.91 -11.78 67.89
C GLU A 85 7.81 -13.01 67.72
N GLU A 86 9.02 -12.96 68.27
CA GLU A 86 10.01 -14.05 68.15
C GLU A 86 9.51 -15.40 68.69
N ASP A 87 8.56 -15.39 69.62
CA ASP A 87 7.95 -16.57 70.24
C ASP A 87 6.91 -17.27 69.33
N LYS A 88 6.48 -16.66 68.21
CA LYS A 88 5.53 -17.27 67.28
C LYS A 88 6.25 -17.91 66.10
N PRO A 89 5.88 -19.15 65.72
CA PRO A 89 6.37 -19.75 64.48
C PRO A 89 5.74 -19.01 63.29
N VAL A 90 6.46 -18.03 62.74
CA VAL A 90 6.15 -17.36 61.48
C VAL A 90 7.10 -17.90 60.41
N ASN A 91 6.57 -18.22 59.23
CA ASN A 91 7.41 -18.61 58.12
C ASN A 91 8.12 -17.36 57.58
N PRO A 92 9.47 -17.31 57.58
CA PRO A 92 10.19 -16.12 57.12
C PRO A 92 9.94 -15.80 55.63
N ALA A 93 9.52 -16.79 54.83
CA ALA A 93 9.17 -16.58 53.44
C ALA A 93 7.91 -15.69 53.24
N ASP A 94 7.04 -15.57 54.26
CA ASP A 94 5.79 -14.80 54.19
C ASP A 94 6.03 -13.28 54.17
N PHE A 95 7.25 -12.84 54.47
CA PHE A 95 7.65 -11.43 54.42
C PHE A 95 8.02 -10.96 53.00
N TRP A 96 8.09 -11.87 52.03
CA TRP A 96 8.25 -11.53 50.63
C TRP A 96 6.90 -11.21 49.99
N ARG A 97 6.83 -10.05 49.33
CA ARG A 97 5.66 -9.60 48.57
C ARG A 97 6.09 -9.07 47.21
N GLU A 98 5.13 -8.92 46.32
CA GLU A 98 5.35 -8.28 45.03
C GLU A 98 5.61 -6.78 45.25
N GLY A 99 6.71 -6.28 44.69
CA GLY A 99 7.10 -4.88 44.77
C GLY A 99 6.30 -3.98 43.83
N LEU A 100 5.69 -4.56 42.79
CA LEU A 100 4.77 -3.88 41.86
C LEU A 100 3.33 -4.35 42.08
N THR A 101 2.39 -3.49 41.68
CA THR A 101 0.99 -3.90 41.56
C THR A 101 0.79 -4.77 40.32
N PRO A 102 -0.24 -5.65 40.30
CA PRO A 102 -0.58 -6.44 39.11
C PRO A 102 -0.82 -5.59 37.86
N GLU A 103 -1.32 -4.36 38.04
CA GLU A 103 -1.60 -3.41 36.96
C GLU A 103 -0.31 -2.91 36.31
N GLU A 104 0.72 -2.56 37.11
CA GLU A 104 2.03 -2.14 36.59
C GLU A 104 2.75 -3.28 35.87
N ILE A 105 2.60 -4.51 36.35
CA ILE A 105 3.14 -5.72 35.69
C ILE A 105 2.46 -5.93 34.33
N GLU A 106 1.13 -5.79 34.26
CA GLU A 106 0.37 -5.94 33.02
C GLU A 106 0.73 -4.86 31.99
N GLU A 107 0.98 -3.62 32.44
CA GLU A 107 1.39 -2.53 31.57
C GLU A 107 2.79 -2.76 30.94
N MET A 108 3.73 -3.31 31.71
CA MET A 108 5.04 -3.73 31.18
C MET A 108 4.96 -4.86 30.16
N HIS A 109 3.93 -5.71 30.26
CA HIS A 109 3.70 -6.84 29.34
C HIS A 109 2.80 -6.49 28.14
N LYS A 110 2.31 -5.25 28.04
CA LYS A 110 1.50 -4.82 26.91
C LYS A 110 2.35 -4.85 25.62
N PRO A 111 1.96 -5.59 24.57
CA PRO A 111 2.71 -5.60 23.33
C PRO A 111 2.75 -4.18 22.76
N ALA A 112 3.95 -3.73 22.39
CA ALA A 112 4.15 -2.41 21.82
C ALA A 112 3.23 -2.23 20.60
N GLU A 113 2.49 -1.13 20.56
CA GLU A 113 1.72 -0.79 19.37
C GLU A 113 2.69 -0.64 18.18
N PRO A 114 2.28 -1.06 16.98
CA PRO A 114 3.12 -0.95 15.80
C PRO A 114 3.50 0.50 15.60
N SER A 115 4.81 0.74 15.49
CA SER A 115 5.37 2.07 15.39
C SER A 115 4.82 2.81 14.18
N GLU A 116 4.84 4.15 14.22
CA GLU A 116 4.40 4.95 13.07
C GLU A 116 5.15 4.58 11.77
N LEU A 117 6.42 4.18 11.89
CA LEU A 117 7.23 3.72 10.76
C LEU A 117 6.67 2.42 10.15
N GLU A 118 6.27 1.44 10.96
CA GLU A 118 5.69 0.18 10.46
C GLU A 118 4.35 0.42 9.75
N ARG A 119 3.54 1.35 10.27
CA ARG A 119 2.30 1.76 9.59
C ARG A 119 2.59 2.42 8.25
N LEU A 120 3.57 3.32 8.23
CA LEU A 120 3.96 4.02 7.01
C LEU A 120 4.57 3.06 5.96
N GLU A 121 5.36 2.07 6.39
CA GLU A 121 5.87 1.02 5.51
C GLU A 121 4.73 0.22 4.88
N LYS A 122 3.73 -0.16 5.67
CA LYS A 122 2.53 -0.83 5.17
C LYS A 122 1.75 0.02 4.17
N ASP A 123 1.60 1.31 4.43
CA ASP A 123 0.93 2.22 3.50
C ASP A 123 1.75 2.39 2.21
N MET A 124 3.08 2.43 2.31
CA MET A 124 3.98 2.52 1.16
C MET A 124 3.93 1.27 0.28
N THR A 125 3.84 0.07 0.87
CA THR A 125 3.70 -1.17 0.11
C THR A 125 2.35 -1.23 -0.60
N SER A 126 1.27 -0.89 0.11
CA SER A 126 -0.08 -0.81 -0.46
C SER A 126 -0.16 0.19 -1.62
N LEU A 127 0.47 1.36 -1.47
CA LEU A 127 0.52 2.38 -2.53
C LEU A 127 1.35 1.91 -3.74
N LYS A 128 2.48 1.24 -3.52
CA LYS A 128 3.31 0.68 -4.59
C LYS A 128 2.56 -0.38 -5.41
N GLU A 129 1.77 -1.22 -4.76
CA GLU A 129 0.93 -2.21 -5.42
C GLU A 129 -0.12 -1.53 -6.30
N GLY A 130 -0.84 -0.53 -5.77
CA GLY A 130 -1.81 0.23 -6.56
C GLY A 130 -1.19 0.97 -7.75
N VAL A 131 0.04 1.49 -7.62
CA VAL A 131 0.77 2.10 -8.74
C VAL A 131 1.11 1.06 -9.82
N ALA A 132 1.47 -0.17 -9.44
CA ALA A 132 1.76 -1.24 -10.38
C ALA A 132 0.51 -1.67 -11.17
N ASP A 133 -0.65 -1.74 -10.50
CA ASP A 133 -1.93 -2.03 -11.14
C ASP A 133 -2.30 -0.96 -12.17
N ILE A 134 -2.22 0.32 -11.79
CA ILE A 134 -2.48 1.45 -12.69
C ILE A 134 -1.54 1.43 -13.91
N ALA A 135 -0.26 1.12 -13.70
CA ALA A 135 0.70 1.02 -14.80
C ALA A 135 0.34 -0.11 -15.80
N SER A 136 -0.13 -1.25 -15.29
CA SER A 136 -0.61 -2.38 -16.10
C SER A 136 -1.87 -2.00 -16.90
N GLU A 137 -2.83 -1.33 -16.27
CA GLU A 137 -4.02 -0.84 -16.95
C GLU A 137 -3.68 0.15 -18.06
N LEU A 138 -2.74 1.06 -17.82
CA LEU A 138 -2.29 2.04 -18.81
C LEU A 138 -1.67 1.36 -20.04
N ASP A 139 -0.84 0.33 -19.86
CA ASP A 139 -0.27 -0.44 -20.96
C ASP A 139 -1.35 -1.15 -21.79
N GLN A 140 -2.36 -1.74 -21.13
CA GLN A 140 -3.49 -2.36 -21.82
C GLN A 140 -4.32 -1.34 -22.62
N VAL A 141 -4.56 -0.17 -22.05
CA VAL A 141 -5.28 0.91 -22.73
C VAL A 141 -4.49 1.41 -23.94
N ALA A 142 -3.17 1.56 -23.81
CA ALA A 142 -2.31 1.96 -24.92
C ALA A 142 -2.38 0.96 -26.09
N ARG A 143 -2.26 -0.35 -25.80
CA ARG A 143 -2.39 -1.41 -26.83
C ARG A 143 -3.76 -1.38 -27.52
N LYS A 144 -4.84 -1.28 -26.74
CA LYS A 144 -6.21 -1.19 -27.30
C LYS A 144 -6.41 0.07 -28.15
N ALA A 145 -5.76 1.18 -27.81
CA ALA A 145 -5.83 2.40 -28.59
C ALA A 145 -5.13 2.24 -29.94
N ASP A 146 -4.00 1.53 -29.98
CA ASP A 146 -3.24 1.26 -31.19
C ASP A 146 -4.03 0.34 -32.15
N ASP A 147 -4.61 -0.74 -31.63
CA ASP A 147 -5.48 -1.64 -32.41
C ASP A 147 -6.65 -0.87 -33.04
N ARG A 148 -7.30 0.03 -32.27
CA ARG A 148 -8.41 0.84 -32.78
C ARG A 148 -7.98 1.86 -33.83
N LEU A 149 -6.76 2.38 -33.75
CA LEU A 149 -6.20 3.27 -34.76
C LEU A 149 -6.00 2.53 -36.09
N GLU A 150 -5.53 1.28 -36.04
CA GLU A 150 -5.42 0.42 -37.22
C GLU A 150 -6.79 0.14 -37.85
N ASP A 151 -7.79 -0.23 -37.04
CA ASP A 151 -9.17 -0.44 -37.50
C ASP A 151 -9.76 0.80 -38.17
N VAL A 152 -9.58 1.99 -37.58
CA VAL A 152 -10.05 3.24 -38.19
C VAL A 152 -9.35 3.52 -39.53
N GLY A 153 -8.05 3.21 -39.62
CA GLY A 153 -7.29 3.32 -40.86
C GLY A 153 -7.82 2.41 -41.96
N THR A 154 -8.12 1.14 -41.64
CA THR A 154 -8.67 0.18 -42.60
C THR A 154 -10.06 0.60 -43.08
N ILE A 155 -10.97 0.95 -42.17
CA ILE A 155 -12.32 1.45 -42.48
C ILE A 155 -12.25 2.69 -43.39
N GLY A 156 -11.37 3.64 -43.06
CA GLY A 156 -11.18 4.83 -43.89
C GLY A 156 -10.73 4.49 -45.32
N SER A 157 -9.81 3.55 -45.46
CA SER A 157 -9.33 3.10 -46.79
C SER A 157 -10.43 2.40 -47.60
N GLU A 158 -11.29 1.62 -46.96
CA GLU A 158 -12.41 0.94 -47.59
C GLU A 158 -13.48 1.93 -48.04
N GLN A 159 -13.79 2.93 -47.21
CA GLN A 159 -14.73 3.99 -47.57
C GLN A 159 -14.27 4.75 -48.82
N VAL A 160 -12.97 5.10 -48.89
CA VAL A 160 -12.40 5.77 -50.08
C VAL A 160 -12.51 4.89 -51.33
N LYS A 161 -12.26 3.58 -51.21
CA LYS A 161 -12.44 2.64 -52.34
C LYS A 161 -13.90 2.57 -52.79
N GLN A 162 -14.83 2.52 -51.84
CA GLN A 162 -16.27 2.47 -52.12
C GLN A 162 -16.77 3.76 -52.80
N ASP A 163 -16.32 4.91 -52.32
CA ASP A 163 -16.67 6.21 -52.91
C ASP A 163 -16.14 6.33 -54.34
N LEU A 164 -14.91 5.86 -54.59
CA LEU A 164 -14.32 5.85 -55.93
C LEU A 164 -15.10 4.94 -56.89
N ALA A 165 -15.46 3.73 -56.46
CA ALA A 165 -16.28 2.82 -57.26
C ALA A 165 -17.65 3.41 -57.59
N THR A 166 -18.28 4.09 -56.62
CA THR A 166 -19.56 4.78 -56.81
C THR A 166 -19.44 5.90 -57.84
N LEU A 167 -18.36 6.67 -57.80
CA LEU A 167 -18.10 7.76 -58.72
C LEU A 167 -17.88 7.24 -60.16
N ASP A 168 -17.15 6.13 -60.32
CA ASP A 168 -16.94 5.52 -61.63
C ASP A 168 -18.22 4.93 -62.22
N LEU A 169 -19.06 4.27 -61.41
CA LEU A 169 -20.39 3.82 -61.84
C LEU A 169 -21.26 5.00 -62.30
N LYS A 170 -21.23 6.12 -61.57
CA LYS A 170 -21.97 7.34 -61.95
C LYS A 170 -21.49 7.92 -63.28
N LYS A 171 -20.17 7.92 -63.53
CA LYS A 171 -19.59 8.32 -64.83
C LYS A 171 -20.08 7.40 -65.95
N GLN A 172 -20.02 6.08 -65.76
CA GLN A 172 -20.50 5.12 -66.77
C GLN A 172 -21.99 5.31 -67.08
N SER A 173 -22.83 5.47 -66.05
CA SER A 173 -24.26 5.72 -66.24
C SER A 173 -24.53 6.99 -67.04
N THR A 174 -23.75 8.06 -66.82
CA THR A 174 -23.84 9.31 -67.59
C THR A 174 -23.50 9.09 -69.06
N VAL A 175 -22.45 8.32 -69.36
CA VAL A 175 -22.05 7.99 -70.74
C VAL A 175 -23.15 7.17 -71.44
N ILE A 176 -23.61 6.10 -70.78
CA ILE A 176 -24.66 5.23 -71.32
C ILE A 176 -25.95 6.02 -71.58
N GLY A 177 -26.36 6.89 -70.66
CA GLY A 177 -27.52 7.77 -70.84
C GLY A 177 -27.37 8.68 -72.06
N GLY A 178 -26.19 9.27 -72.27
CA GLY A 178 -25.92 10.07 -73.45
C GLY A 178 -25.97 9.28 -74.76
N GLU A 179 -25.46 8.04 -74.76
CA GLU A 179 -25.54 7.15 -75.93
C GLU A 179 -26.97 6.70 -76.25
N LEU A 180 -27.78 6.43 -75.23
CA LEU A 180 -29.21 6.11 -75.39
C LEU A 180 -29.94 7.26 -76.08
N VAL A 181 -29.77 8.50 -75.60
CA VAL A 181 -30.39 9.69 -76.22
C VAL A 181 -29.95 9.85 -77.68
N LYS A 182 -28.67 9.62 -78.00
CA LYS A 182 -28.18 9.65 -79.39
C LYS A 182 -28.85 8.59 -80.26
N LYS A 183 -29.03 7.38 -79.75
CA LYS A 183 -29.73 6.29 -80.45
C LYS A 183 -31.20 6.63 -80.67
N ASP A 184 -31.88 7.20 -79.68
CA ASP A 184 -33.28 7.61 -79.79
C ASP A 184 -33.46 8.67 -80.90
N ILE A 185 -32.56 9.66 -80.97
CA ILE A 185 -32.56 10.66 -82.05
C ILE A 185 -32.38 9.99 -83.42
N ALA A 186 -31.39 9.08 -83.55
CA ALA A 186 -31.15 8.37 -84.80
C ALA A 186 -32.35 7.50 -85.24
N ILE A 187 -33.04 6.86 -84.29
CA ILE A 187 -34.26 6.09 -84.54
C ILE A 187 -35.37 7.00 -85.05
N LEU A 188 -35.55 8.17 -84.45
CA LEU A 188 -36.55 9.16 -84.90
C LEU A 188 -36.26 9.65 -86.32
N ASP A 189 -35.00 9.94 -86.64
CA ASP A 189 -34.59 10.35 -87.98
C ASP A 189 -34.87 9.25 -89.02
N LEU A 190 -34.53 7.99 -88.72
CA LEU A 190 -34.83 6.84 -89.59
C LEU A 190 -36.33 6.65 -89.78
N TYR A 191 -37.13 6.85 -88.72
CA TYR A 191 -38.59 6.78 -88.82
C TYR A 191 -39.13 7.86 -89.77
N GLN A 192 -38.62 9.09 -89.69
CA GLN A 192 -38.99 10.18 -90.61
C GLN A 192 -38.59 9.88 -92.05
N GLN A 193 -37.37 9.35 -92.27
CA GLN A 193 -36.90 8.95 -93.60
C GLN A 193 -37.78 7.85 -94.20
N ASN A 194 -38.09 6.80 -93.43
CA ASN A 194 -38.97 5.71 -93.87
C ASN A 194 -40.38 6.23 -94.21
N LYS A 195 -40.91 7.19 -93.44
CA LYS A 195 -42.19 7.84 -93.73
C LYS A 195 -42.14 8.60 -95.06
N ALA A 196 -41.09 9.38 -95.32
CA ALA A 196 -40.93 10.13 -96.56
C ALA A 196 -40.77 9.20 -97.78
N LEU A 197 -39.99 8.12 -97.65
CA LEU A 197 -39.85 7.09 -98.68
C LEU A 197 -41.19 6.40 -98.98
N GLY A 198 -41.97 6.07 -97.96
CA GLY A 198 -43.32 5.52 -98.14
C GLY A 198 -44.26 6.47 -98.89
N GLN A 199 -44.20 7.77 -98.60
CA GLN A 199 -44.97 8.78 -99.33
C GLN A 199 -44.53 8.90 -100.79
N MET A 200 -43.22 8.87 -101.06
CA MET A 200 -42.68 8.88 -102.43
C MET A 200 -43.11 7.63 -103.21
N LEU A 201 -43.08 6.45 -102.58
CA LEU A 201 -43.53 5.21 -103.21
C LEU A 201 -45.02 5.29 -103.58
N ALA A 202 -45.88 5.71 -102.65
CA ALA A 202 -47.31 5.89 -102.91
C ALA A 202 -47.58 6.91 -104.03
N ALA A 203 -46.80 7.99 -104.10
CA ALA A 203 -46.90 8.98 -105.18
C ALA A 203 -46.48 8.41 -106.55
N LEU A 204 -45.42 7.58 -106.58
CA LEU A 204 -44.99 6.88 -107.79
C LEU A 204 -46.02 5.84 -108.24
N GLU A 205 -46.59 5.05 -107.33
CA GLU A 205 -47.67 4.11 -107.62
C GLU A 205 -48.88 4.81 -108.24
N LEU A 206 -49.31 5.94 -107.66
CA LEU A 206 -50.42 6.74 -108.19
C LEU A 206 -50.09 7.29 -109.59
N LYS A 207 -48.85 7.74 -109.83
CA LYS A 207 -48.40 8.22 -111.14
C LYS A 207 -48.37 7.10 -112.18
N ILE A 208 -47.97 5.88 -111.80
CA ILE A 208 -47.99 4.71 -112.69
C ILE A 208 -49.43 4.33 -113.03
N LEU A 209 -50.33 4.31 -112.04
CA LEU A 209 -51.77 4.06 -112.27
C LEU A 209 -52.39 5.12 -113.19
N ALA A 210 -52.10 6.40 -112.97
CA ALA A 210 -52.59 7.49 -113.81
C ALA A 210 -51.99 7.51 -115.22
N GLY A 211 -50.77 6.99 -115.41
CA GLY A 211 -50.12 6.85 -116.71
C GLY A 211 -50.48 5.56 -117.45
N GLY A 212 -51.05 4.57 -116.75
CA GLY A 212 -51.45 3.26 -117.29
C GLY A 212 -52.70 3.28 -118.17
N ASP A 213 -53.56 4.30 -118.02
CA ASP A 213 -54.77 4.47 -118.84
C ASP A 213 -54.49 5.08 -120.23
N GLY A 214 -53.23 5.33 -120.58
CA GLY A 214 -52.83 5.97 -121.84
C GLY A 214 -52.34 5.05 -122.96
N ASN A 215 -52.28 3.72 -122.75
CA ASN A 215 -51.76 2.84 -123.80
C ASN A 215 -52.33 1.41 -123.76
N VAL A 216 -53.64 1.27 -123.99
CA VAL A 216 -54.22 0.11 -124.67
C VAL A 216 -55.25 0.67 -125.67
N GLN A 217 -55.11 0.23 -126.92
CA GLN A 217 -55.92 0.56 -128.10
C GLN A 217 -57.44 0.64 -127.86
#